data_AF-A0A661Z0V2-F1
#
_entry.id   AF-A0A661Z0V2-F1
#
_cell.length_a   1.000
_cell.length_b   1.000
_cell.length_c   1.000
_cell.angle_alpha   90.00
_cell.angle_beta   90.00
_cell.angle_gamma   90.00
#
_symmetry.space_group_name_H-M   'P 1'
#
loop_
_entity.id
_entity.type
_entity.pdbx_description
1 polymer ?
#
loop_
_entity_poly.entity_id
_entity_poly.type
_entity_poly.pdbx_seq_one_letter_code
_entity_poly.pdbx_strand_id
1 'polypeptide(L)' 'LKGVYAAGDNIHKSFRQVTTAVGDGTNAALYTLEYLNS' A
#
# COMPACT_ATOMS: atom_id res chain seq x y z
N LEU A 1 9.37 2.96 8.64
CA LEU A 1 9.15 4.32 9.19
C LEU A 1 7.68 4.43 9.56
N LYS A 2 7.31 5.01 10.72
CA LYS A 2 5.90 5.13 11.10
C LYS A 2 5.17 6.08 10.14
N GLY A 3 3.96 5.70 9.72
CA GLY A 3 3.16 6.46 8.75
C GLY A 3 3.65 6.42 7.29
N VAL A 4 4.68 5.63 6.98
CA VAL A 4 5.18 5.47 5.60
C VAL A 4 4.77 4.09 5.09
N TYR A 5 3.96 4.08 4.03
CA TYR A 5 3.46 2.87 3.39
C TYR A 5 3.96 2.78 1.94
N ALA A 6 4.36 1.58 1.53
CA ALA A 6 4.76 1.29 0.15
C ALA A 6 3.64 0.52 -0.57
N ALA A 7 3.40 0.83 -1.85
CA ALA A 7 2.38 0.21 -2.67
C ALA A 7 2.96 -0.27 -4.03
N GLY A 8 2.42 -1.36 -4.58
CA GLY A 8 2.71 -1.81 -5.95
C GLY A 8 3.99 -2.63 -6.09
N ASP A 9 4.57 -2.61 -7.29
CA ASP A 9 5.69 -3.49 -7.66
C ASP A 9 7.04 -3.12 -7.00
N ASN A 10 7.09 -2.00 -6.28
CA ASN A 10 8.22 -1.65 -5.41
C ASN A 10 8.29 -2.49 -4.13
N ILE A 11 7.19 -3.18 -3.78
CA ILE A 11 7.16 -4.18 -2.72
C ILE A 11 7.41 -5.56 -3.34
N HIS A 12 8.08 -6.47 -2.62
CA HIS A 12 8.39 -7.80 -3.15
C HIS A 12 7.10 -8.59 -3.47
N LYS A 13 6.81 -8.78 -4.76
CA LYS A 13 5.66 -9.56 -5.25
C LYS A 13 6.04 -10.58 -6.31
N SER A 14 5.44 -11.76 -6.20
CA SER A 14 5.56 -12.85 -7.18
C SER A 14 4.85 -12.52 -8.50
N PHE A 15 3.77 -11.75 -8.44
CA PHE A 15 2.90 -11.42 -9.58
C PHE A 15 2.73 -9.90 -9.69
N ARG A 16 3.60 -9.28 -10.50
CA ARG A 16 3.69 -7.84 -10.78
C ARG A 16 2.58 -7.42 -11.77
N GLN A 17 1.35 -7.34 -11.26
CA GLN A 17 0.16 -7.11 -12.06
C GLN A 17 -0.54 -5.81 -11.64
N VAL A 18 -1.21 -5.16 -12.58
CA VAL A 18 -1.96 -3.91 -12.31
C VAL A 18 -2.97 -4.09 -11.18
N THR A 19 -3.72 -5.21 -11.18
CA THR A 19 -4.72 -5.49 -10.14
C THR A 19 -4.10 -5.62 -8.75
N THR A 20 -2.91 -6.21 -8.62
CA THR A 20 -2.23 -6.36 -7.32
C THR A 20 -1.65 -5.03 -6.83
N ALA A 21 -1.17 -4.17 -7.74
CA ALA A 21 -0.69 -2.84 -7.40
C ALA A 21 -1.84 -1.89 -6.98
N VAL A 22 -2.99 -1.97 -7.66
CA VAL A 22 -4.19 -1.22 -7.27
C VAL A 22 -4.67 -1.63 -5.88
N GLY A 23 -4.67 -2.94 -5.57
CA GLY A 23 -5.03 -3.42 -4.22
C GLY A 23 -4.13 -2.88 -3.11
N ASP A 24 -2.81 -2.82 -3.36
CA ASP A 24 -1.88 -2.25 -2.37
C ASP A 24 -2.07 -0.75 -2.18
N GLY A 25 -2.37 -0.02 -3.27
CA GLY A 25 -2.66 1.42 -3.21
C GLY A 25 -3.85 1.70 -2.30
N THR A 26 -4.91 0.90 -2.40
CA THR A 26 -6.09 1.00 -1.53
C THR A 26 -5.74 0.75 -0.07
N ASN A 27 -4.99 -0.33 0.23
CA ASN A 27 -4.60 -0.64 1.60
C ASN A 27 -3.68 0.44 2.19
N ALA A 28 -2.70 0.92 1.42
CA ALA A 28 -1.81 1.99 1.85
C ALA A 28 -2.60 3.27 2.18
N ALA A 29 -3.61 3.62 1.40
CA ALA A 29 -4.49 4.75 1.66
C ALA A 29 -5.31 4.57 2.95
N LEU A 30 -5.90 3.39 3.15
CA LEU A 30 -6.67 3.08 4.36
C LEU A 30 -5.81 3.14 5.62
N TYR A 31 -4.61 2.56 5.59
CA TYR A 31 -3.69 2.61 6.73
C TYR A 31 -3.17 4.02 7.01
N THR A 32 -2.94 4.83 5.97
CA THR A 32 -2.58 6.24 6.13
C THR A 32 -3.72 7.00 6.81
N LEU A 33 -4.97 6.74 6.40
CA LEU A 33 -6.14 7.37 6.99
C LEU A 33 -6.33 6.99 8.46
N GLU A 34 -6.12 5.72 8.81
CA GLU A 34 -6.15 5.25 10.20
C GLU A 34 -5.04 5.92 11.03
N TYR A 35 -3.81 5.98 10.50
CA TYR A 35 -2.66 6.62 11.17
C TYR A 35 -2.86 8.12 11.40
N LEU A 36 -3.57 8.82 10.51
CA LEU A 36 -3.89 10.24 10.69
C LEU A 36 -5.00 10.47 11.72
N ASN A 37 -5.88 9.49 11.93
CA ASN A 37 -7.01 9.58 12.86
C ASN A 37 -6.69 9.03 14.27
N SER A 38 -5.51 8.46 14.47
CA SER A 38 -4.99 7.94 15.75
C SER A 38 -4.09 8.95 16.46
#